data_AF-A0A8T7HX69-F1
#
_entry.id   AF-A0A8T7HX69-F1
#
_cell.length_a   1.000
_cell.length_b   1.000
_cell.length_c   1.000
_cell.angle_alpha   90.00
_cell.angle_beta   90.00
_cell.angle_gamma   90.00
#
_symmetry.space_group_name_H-M   'P 1'
#
loop_
_entity.id
_entity.type
_entity.pdbx_description
1 polymer ?
#
loop_
_entity_poly.entity_id
_entity_poly.type
_entity_poly.pdbx_seq_one_letter_code
_entity_poly.pdbx_strand_id
1 'polypeptide(L)'
;MHCILCLSTALSPYHQDTKRAYWQCANCELVTVEPDFWLTPDAERAEYDKHENSLEDVGYLKFLARAYQPVLNLVTAPAKGLDFGCGPAPALAHHLNQQGYDVSYFDKFYFPDTATLEQTFDFITCTEVIEHLSTPRAVLTLFQQQTNPGGIWVIMTKRVISLDAFRNWHYKNDPTHIAFYSDATFDWIAQHFKMTIIERQKDVVVLKDSTR
;
A
#
# COMPACT_ATOMS: atom_id res chain seq x y z
N MET A 1 12.97 19.19 -4.84
CA MET A 1 12.11 18.06 -4.43
C MET A 1 12.86 16.76 -4.70
N HIS A 2 12.68 15.74 -3.86
CA HIS A 2 13.19 14.37 -4.10
C HIS A 2 12.01 13.41 -4.19
N CYS A 3 12.15 12.32 -4.93
CA CYS A 3 11.14 11.28 -5.00
C CYS A 3 11.03 10.59 -3.63
N ILE A 4 9.84 10.55 -3.04
CA ILE A 4 9.60 9.98 -1.71
C ILE A 4 9.82 8.45 -1.63
N LEU A 5 9.89 7.77 -2.77
CA LEU A 5 10.17 6.34 -2.87
C LEU A 5 11.64 6.04 -3.15
N CYS A 6 12.18 6.48 -4.29
CA CYS A 6 13.55 6.12 -4.67
C CYS A 6 14.62 7.14 -4.26
N LEU A 7 14.23 8.30 -3.71
CA LEU A 7 15.09 9.44 -3.32
C LEU A 7 15.84 10.14 -4.46
N SER A 8 15.55 9.79 -5.72
CA SER A 8 16.11 10.50 -6.88
C SER A 8 15.67 11.96 -6.92
N THR A 9 16.54 12.84 -7.40
CA THR A 9 16.26 14.26 -7.71
C THR A 9 15.63 14.45 -9.09
N ALA A 10 15.60 13.40 -9.92
CA ALA A 10 15.09 13.46 -11.29
C ALA A 10 13.57 13.39 -11.32
N LEU A 11 12.90 14.48 -10.93
CA LEU A 11 11.46 14.65 -11.09
C LEU A 11 11.17 15.67 -12.18
N SER A 12 10.11 15.42 -12.94
CA SER A 12 9.61 16.33 -13.98
C SER A 12 8.11 16.56 -13.82
N PRO A 13 7.58 17.72 -14.26
CA PRO A 13 6.15 17.97 -14.24
C PRO A 13 5.39 16.89 -15.02
N TYR A 14 4.37 16.31 -14.40
CA TYR A 14 3.56 15.24 -15.01
C TYR A 14 2.19 15.76 -15.42
N HIS A 15 1.48 16.39 -14.49
CA HIS A 15 0.16 16.96 -14.70
C HIS A 15 -0.08 18.08 -13.69
N GLN A 16 -1.02 18.98 -13.99
CA GLN A 16 -1.52 19.96 -13.05
C GLN A 16 -3.03 20.08 -13.25
N ASP A 17 -3.77 19.97 -12.15
CA ASP A 17 -5.20 20.27 -12.13
C ASP A 17 -5.45 21.61 -11.40
N THR A 18 -6.71 21.93 -11.11
CA THR A 18 -7.07 23.19 -10.44
C THR A 18 -6.67 23.24 -8.96
N LYS A 19 -6.30 22.11 -8.37
CA LYS A 19 -5.96 21.96 -6.94
C LYS A 19 -4.46 21.77 -6.73
N ARG A 20 -3.81 20.88 -7.49
CA ARG A 20 -2.44 20.41 -7.20
C ARG A 20 -1.61 20.20 -8.46
N ALA A 21 -0.29 20.35 -8.30
CA ALA A 21 0.70 19.92 -9.29
C ALA A 21 1.22 18.51 -8.96
N TYR A 22 1.37 17.69 -10.00
CA TYR A 22 1.85 16.31 -9.93
C TYR A 22 3.17 16.19 -10.68
N TRP A 23 4.10 15.45 -10.08
CA TRP A 23 5.47 15.26 -10.56
C TRP A 23 5.74 13.78 -10.75
N GLN A 24 6.41 13.40 -11.85
CA GLN A 24 6.81 12.02 -12.10
C GLN A 24 8.32 11.88 -11.94
N CYS A 25 8.73 10.85 -11.19
CA CYS A 25 10.12 10.48 -11.07
C CYS A 25 10.61 9.72 -12.31
N ALA A 26 11.71 10.15 -12.92
CA ALA A 26 12.29 9.49 -14.09
C ALA A 26 12.99 8.15 -13.76
N ASN A 27 13.20 7.83 -12.47
CA ASN A 27 13.91 6.62 -12.04
C ASN A 27 12.98 5.47 -11.63
N CYS A 28 11.88 5.76 -10.93
CA CYS A 28 10.94 4.73 -10.47
C CYS A 28 9.51 4.97 -10.96
N GLU A 29 9.30 5.97 -11.82
CA GLU A 29 8.01 6.34 -12.42
C GLU A 29 6.88 6.71 -11.45
N LEU A 30 7.16 6.78 -10.14
CA LEU A 30 6.20 7.24 -9.15
C LEU A 30 5.73 8.65 -9.51
N VAL A 31 4.41 8.83 -9.56
CA VAL A 31 3.79 10.15 -9.62
C VAL A 31 3.47 10.60 -8.20
N THR A 32 3.84 11.82 -7.83
CA THR A 32 3.71 12.34 -6.46
C THR A 32 3.31 13.82 -6.47
N VAL A 33 2.75 14.31 -5.37
CA VAL A 33 2.55 15.75 -5.13
C VAL A 33 3.63 16.31 -4.19
N GLU A 34 3.81 17.63 -4.22
CA GLU A 34 4.72 18.33 -3.30
C GLU A 34 4.25 18.28 -1.84
N PRO A 35 5.17 18.37 -0.85
CA PRO A 35 4.82 18.35 0.57
C PRO A 35 3.80 19.42 1.00
N ASP A 36 3.76 20.56 0.30
CA ASP A 36 2.80 21.63 0.55
C ASP A 36 1.34 21.20 0.33
N PHE A 37 1.12 20.10 -0.40
CA PHE A 37 -0.20 19.52 -0.63
C PHE A 37 -0.52 18.34 0.32
N TRP A 38 0.37 18.01 1.25
CA TRP A 38 0.13 16.93 2.21
C TRP A 38 -0.75 17.44 3.35
N LEU A 39 -1.77 16.66 3.69
CA LEU A 39 -2.59 16.98 4.85
C LEU A 39 -1.78 16.84 6.13
N THR A 40 -2.13 17.63 7.14
CA THR A 40 -1.66 17.38 8.50
C THR A 40 -2.24 16.04 8.99
N PRO A 41 -1.60 15.37 9.97
CA PRO A 41 -2.13 14.12 10.51
C PRO A 41 -3.59 14.22 10.97
N ASP A 42 -3.96 15.32 11.63
CA ASP A 42 -5.34 15.55 12.08
C ASP A 42 -6.32 15.72 10.90
N ALA A 43 -5.92 16.40 9.84
CA ALA A 43 -6.75 16.59 8.65
C ALA A 43 -6.88 15.30 7.81
N GLU A 44 -5.81 14.50 7.73
CA GLU A 44 -5.83 13.19 7.09
C GLU A 44 -6.77 12.24 7.84
N ARG A 45 -6.64 12.17 9.17
CA ARG A 45 -7.53 11.36 10.01
C ARG A 45 -9.00 11.80 9.88
N ALA A 46 -9.26 13.10 9.84
CA ALA A 46 -10.61 13.62 9.65
C ALA A 46 -11.24 13.24 8.29
N GLU A 47 -10.42 12.94 7.27
CA GLU A 47 -10.92 12.35 6.02
C GLU A 47 -11.27 10.87 6.20
N TYR A 48 -10.40 10.09 6.84
CA TYR A 48 -10.67 8.67 7.11
C TYR A 48 -11.88 8.44 8.00
N ASP A 49 -12.14 9.32 8.97
CA ASP A 49 -13.30 9.25 9.86
C ASP A 49 -14.65 9.43 9.11
N LYS A 50 -14.63 9.84 7.83
CA LYS A 50 -15.81 9.89 6.96
C LYS A 50 -16.14 8.54 6.33
N HIS A 51 -15.24 7.57 6.38
CA HIS A 51 -15.45 6.25 5.78
C HIS A 51 -16.21 5.32 6.72
N GLU A 52 -17.33 4.77 6.25
CA GLU A 52 -18.09 3.72 6.95
C GLU A 52 -17.54 2.34 6.58
N ASN A 53 -16.44 1.93 7.21
CA ASN A 53 -15.89 0.58 7.05
C ASN A 53 -16.54 -0.37 8.07
N SER A 54 -17.52 -1.17 7.65
CA SER A 54 -18.18 -2.15 8.50
C SER A 54 -17.69 -3.58 8.23
N LEU A 55 -17.44 -4.34 9.30
CA LEU A 55 -17.11 -5.78 9.26
C LEU A 55 -18.24 -6.63 8.66
N GLU A 56 -19.47 -6.12 8.68
CA GLU A 56 -20.66 -6.82 8.23
C GLU A 56 -21.06 -6.43 6.79
N ASP A 57 -20.36 -5.46 6.17
CA ASP A 57 -20.63 -5.06 4.80
C ASP A 57 -20.05 -6.10 3.81
N VAL A 58 -20.96 -6.84 3.17
CA VAL A 58 -20.63 -7.83 2.13
C VAL A 58 -19.88 -7.22 0.95
N GLY A 59 -20.20 -5.97 0.58
CA GLY A 59 -19.51 -5.23 -0.46
C GLY A 59 -18.06 -4.94 -0.08
N TYR A 60 -17.82 -4.55 1.18
CA TYR A 60 -16.48 -4.31 1.72
C TYR A 60 -15.65 -5.60 1.81
N LEU A 61 -16.24 -6.70 2.30
CA LEU A 61 -15.55 -8.00 2.32
C LEU A 61 -15.21 -8.50 0.91
N LYS A 62 -16.09 -8.27 -0.08
CA LYS A 62 -15.81 -8.60 -1.48
C LYS A 62 -14.70 -7.72 -2.06
N PHE A 63 -14.61 -6.46 -1.65
CA PHE A 63 -13.52 -5.56 -2.02
C PHE A 63 -12.18 -6.05 -1.46
N LEU A 64 -12.15 -6.42 -0.18
CA LEU A 64 -10.95 -6.97 0.51
C LEU A 64 -10.56 -8.35 0.02
N ALA A 65 -11.49 -9.11 -0.58
CA ALA A 65 -11.20 -10.42 -1.18
C ALA A 65 -10.07 -10.38 -2.20
N ARG A 66 -9.90 -9.24 -2.88
CA ARG A 66 -8.80 -9.05 -3.83
C ARG A 66 -7.43 -9.14 -3.16
N ALA A 67 -7.33 -8.79 -1.87
CA ALA A 67 -6.10 -8.86 -1.10
C ALA A 67 -5.96 -10.16 -0.30
N TYR A 68 -7.03 -10.65 0.36
CA TYR A 68 -6.89 -11.89 1.14
C TYR A 68 -6.87 -13.17 0.28
N GLN A 69 -7.49 -13.18 -0.91
CA GLN A 69 -7.50 -14.39 -1.75
C GLN A 69 -6.10 -14.80 -2.23
N PRO A 70 -5.19 -13.88 -2.64
CA PRO A 70 -3.79 -14.21 -2.85
C PRO A 70 -3.13 -14.90 -1.66
N VAL A 71 -3.39 -14.43 -0.42
CA VAL A 71 -2.86 -15.07 0.79
C VAL A 71 -3.34 -16.51 0.90
N LEU A 72 -4.65 -16.75 0.77
CA LEU A 72 -5.24 -18.09 0.83
C LEU A 72 -4.66 -19.04 -0.25
N ASN A 73 -4.33 -18.52 -1.42
CA ASN A 73 -3.82 -19.30 -2.54
C ASN A 73 -2.33 -19.62 -2.43
N LEU A 74 -1.54 -18.75 -1.78
CA LEU A 74 -0.08 -18.76 -1.84
C LEU A 74 0.60 -19.12 -0.52
N VAL A 75 -0.11 -18.99 0.61
CA VAL A 75 0.42 -19.20 1.96
C VAL A 75 -0.41 -20.26 2.67
N THR A 76 0.21 -21.38 3.02
CA THR A 76 -0.45 -22.47 3.76
C THR A 76 -0.57 -22.13 5.24
N ALA A 77 -1.77 -22.23 5.81
CA ALA A 77 -1.99 -22.10 7.25
C ALA A 77 -1.47 -23.34 8.02
N PRO A 78 -1.02 -23.19 9.29
CA PRO A 78 -0.93 -21.94 10.04
C PRO A 78 0.26 -21.10 9.57
N ALA A 79 0.05 -19.79 9.46
CA ALA A 79 1.08 -18.82 9.09
C ALA A 79 0.81 -17.47 9.75
N LYS A 80 1.86 -16.69 9.99
CA LYS A 80 1.79 -15.37 10.62
C LYS A 80 1.62 -14.27 9.58
N GLY A 81 0.68 -13.37 9.82
CA GLY A 81 0.36 -12.26 8.92
C GLY A 81 0.41 -10.91 9.59
N LEU A 82 0.67 -9.87 8.80
CA LEU A 82 0.43 -8.47 9.17
C LEU A 82 -0.58 -7.82 8.22
N ASP A 83 -1.61 -7.19 8.78
CA ASP A 83 -2.50 -6.25 8.09
C ASP A 83 -2.07 -4.81 8.40
N PHE A 84 -1.30 -4.21 7.49
CA PHE A 84 -0.71 -2.88 7.66
C PHE A 84 -1.62 -1.80 7.09
N GLY A 85 -1.99 -0.84 7.95
CA GLY A 85 -2.99 0.20 7.69
C GLY A 85 -4.40 -0.38 7.68
N CYS A 86 -4.73 -1.17 8.71
CA CYS A 86 -6.01 -1.89 8.79
C CYS A 86 -7.24 -0.99 9.02
N GLY A 87 -7.05 0.32 9.21
CA GLY A 87 -8.12 1.26 9.48
C GLY A 87 -8.78 1.05 10.85
N PRO A 88 -9.99 1.59 11.08
CA PRO A 88 -10.68 1.48 12.36
C PRO A 88 -11.27 0.09 12.64
N ALA A 89 -11.41 -0.74 11.60
CA ALA A 89 -12.02 -2.06 11.66
C ALA A 89 -11.16 -3.06 10.87
N PRO A 90 -10.33 -3.89 11.53
CA PRO A 90 -9.37 -4.81 10.89
C PRO A 90 -10.08 -6.05 10.29
N ALA A 91 -10.94 -5.81 9.30
CA ALA A 91 -11.80 -6.81 8.68
C ALA A 91 -11.02 -7.91 7.97
N LEU A 92 -9.95 -7.55 7.27
CA LEU A 92 -9.09 -8.47 6.56
C LEU A 92 -8.38 -9.41 7.55
N ALA A 93 -7.76 -8.86 8.60
CA ALA A 93 -7.13 -9.65 9.66
C ALA A 93 -8.13 -10.61 10.33
N HIS A 94 -9.34 -10.13 10.68
CA HIS A 94 -10.36 -10.98 11.28
C HIS A 94 -10.79 -12.13 10.36
N HIS A 95 -11.02 -11.82 9.08
CA HIS A 95 -11.38 -12.84 8.10
C HIS A 95 -10.30 -13.93 7.96
N LEU A 96 -9.03 -13.54 7.85
CA LEU A 96 -7.93 -14.50 7.76
C LEU A 96 -7.74 -15.30 9.06
N ASN A 97 -7.93 -14.70 10.23
CA ASN A 97 -7.91 -15.42 11.51
C ASN A 97 -8.97 -16.54 11.55
N GLN A 98 -10.16 -16.32 10.99
CA GLN A 98 -11.19 -17.37 10.86
C GLN A 98 -10.79 -18.51 9.90
N GLN A 99 -9.84 -18.26 8.99
CA GLN A 99 -9.28 -19.27 8.08
C GLN A 99 -8.06 -20.01 8.65
N GLY A 100 -7.70 -19.76 9.92
CA GLY A 100 -6.62 -20.47 10.61
C GLY A 100 -5.23 -19.81 10.53
N TYR A 101 -5.16 -18.54 10.12
CA TYR A 101 -3.95 -17.74 10.19
C TYR A 101 -3.83 -17.01 11.54
N ASP A 102 -2.63 -16.56 11.88
CA ASP A 102 -2.34 -15.70 13.03
C ASP A 102 -1.98 -14.30 12.52
N VAL A 103 -2.99 -13.44 12.37
CA VAL A 103 -2.85 -12.12 11.73
C VAL A 103 -2.88 -11.01 12.77
N SER A 104 -1.72 -10.38 12.92
CA SER A 104 -1.57 -9.11 13.62
C SER A 104 -1.98 -7.95 12.70
N TYR A 105 -2.30 -6.79 13.27
CA TYR A 105 -2.70 -5.62 12.50
C TYR A 105 -2.13 -4.35 13.11
N PHE A 106 -1.88 -3.35 12.27
CA PHE A 106 -1.33 -2.06 12.66
C PHE A 106 -2.00 -0.94 11.86
N ASP A 107 -2.28 0.19 12.52
CA ASP A 107 -2.72 1.40 11.84
C ASP A 107 -2.22 2.63 12.61
N LYS A 108 -1.66 3.61 11.91
CA LYS A 108 -1.04 4.79 12.56
C LYS A 108 -2.02 5.66 13.35
N PHE A 109 -3.32 5.58 13.06
CA PHE A 109 -4.36 6.37 13.72
C PHE A 109 -5.21 5.55 14.68
N TYR A 110 -5.54 4.31 14.30
CA TYR A 110 -6.51 3.49 15.05
C TYR A 110 -5.86 2.41 15.92
N PHE A 111 -4.71 1.86 15.49
CA PHE A 111 -3.98 0.79 16.19
C PHE A 111 -2.46 1.04 16.18
N PRO A 112 -1.98 2.10 16.85
CA PRO A 112 -0.60 2.61 16.69
C PRO A 112 0.43 1.84 17.52
N ASP A 113 0.15 0.59 17.91
CA ASP A 113 1.09 -0.22 18.68
C ASP A 113 2.24 -0.72 17.80
N THR A 114 3.37 -0.03 17.89
CA THR A 114 4.58 -0.35 17.12
C THR A 114 5.26 -1.63 17.57
N ALA A 115 4.91 -2.22 18.73
CA ALA A 115 5.46 -3.51 19.14
C ALA A 115 5.09 -4.63 18.14
N THR A 116 3.94 -4.50 17.46
CA THR A 116 3.56 -5.38 16.35
C THR A 116 4.60 -5.36 15.23
N LEU A 117 5.25 -4.21 15.02
CA LEU A 117 6.24 -4.01 13.97
C LEU A 117 7.64 -4.55 14.33
N GLU A 118 7.81 -5.17 15.51
CA GLU A 118 9.04 -5.84 15.91
C GLU A 118 9.04 -7.35 15.57
N GLN A 119 7.91 -7.86 15.06
CA GLN A 119 7.72 -9.26 14.69
C GLN A 119 8.03 -9.51 13.21
N THR A 120 8.20 -10.79 12.85
CA THR A 120 8.31 -11.22 11.45
C THR A 120 7.09 -12.04 11.02
N PHE A 121 6.78 -11.97 9.73
CA PHE A 121 5.54 -12.47 9.14
C PHE A 121 5.83 -13.27 7.86
N ASP A 122 4.99 -14.27 7.62
CA ASP A 122 4.98 -15.05 6.37
C ASP A 122 4.27 -14.29 5.24
N PHE A 123 3.39 -13.35 5.60
CA PHE A 123 2.82 -12.40 4.66
C PHE A 123 2.51 -11.04 5.29
N ILE A 124 2.57 -9.99 4.48
CA ILE A 124 2.16 -8.64 4.83
C ILE A 124 1.12 -8.18 3.81
N THR A 125 -0.03 -7.69 4.27
CA THR A 125 -1.05 -7.04 3.44
C THR A 125 -1.05 -5.54 3.69
N CYS A 126 -1.27 -4.76 2.63
CA CYS A 126 -1.27 -3.29 2.65
C CYS A 126 -2.31 -2.81 1.64
N THR A 127 -3.52 -2.50 2.11
CA THR A 127 -4.69 -2.29 1.24
C THR A 127 -5.20 -0.85 1.27
N GLU A 128 -5.03 -0.13 0.17
CA GLU A 128 -5.34 1.30 0.03
C GLU A 128 -4.63 2.14 1.12
N VAL A 129 -3.32 1.92 1.28
CA VAL A 129 -2.49 2.56 2.32
C VAL A 129 -1.27 3.23 1.69
N ILE A 130 -0.65 2.56 0.72
CA ILE A 130 0.66 2.96 0.20
C ILE A 130 0.62 4.32 -0.51
N GLU A 131 -0.51 4.69 -1.11
CA GLU A 131 -0.76 5.98 -1.76
C GLU A 131 -0.81 7.19 -0.82
N HIS A 132 -1.00 6.93 0.49
CA HIS A 132 -1.10 7.95 1.53
C HIS A 132 0.24 8.19 2.27
N LEU A 133 1.23 7.32 2.03
CA LEU A 133 2.49 7.37 2.78
C LEU A 133 3.38 8.52 2.30
N SER A 134 3.79 9.37 3.23
CA SER A 134 4.80 10.42 2.99
C SER A 134 6.23 9.87 2.99
N THR A 135 6.43 8.69 3.59
CA THR A 135 7.71 7.99 3.71
C THR A 135 7.62 6.53 3.25
N PRO A 136 7.11 6.24 2.03
CA PRO A 136 6.85 4.87 1.58
C PRO A 136 8.12 4.02 1.53
N ARG A 137 9.30 4.62 1.27
CA ARG A 137 10.58 3.89 1.33
C ARG A 137 10.84 3.30 2.72
N ALA A 138 10.59 4.07 3.78
CA ALA A 138 10.81 3.62 5.15
C ALA A 138 9.86 2.46 5.51
N VAL A 139 8.59 2.58 5.13
CA VAL A 139 7.60 1.51 5.33
C VAL A 139 7.95 0.24 4.55
N LEU A 140 8.35 0.36 3.27
CA LEU A 140 8.76 -0.81 2.48
C LEU A 140 10.08 -1.43 2.98
N THR A 141 10.96 -0.62 3.58
CA THR A 141 12.18 -1.12 4.24
C THR A 141 11.81 -1.91 5.50
N LEU A 142 10.83 -1.42 6.27
CA LEU A 142 10.27 -2.14 7.40
C LEU A 142 9.64 -3.46 6.96
N PHE A 143 8.84 -3.46 5.87
CA PHE A 143 8.26 -4.69 5.32
C PHE A 143 9.35 -5.71 5.00
N GLN A 144 10.45 -5.28 4.36
CA GLN A 144 11.57 -6.17 4.04
C GLN A 144 12.20 -6.77 5.29
N GLN A 145 12.35 -6.00 6.37
CA GLN A 145 12.91 -6.49 7.64
C GLN A 145 11.97 -7.47 8.36
N GLN A 146 10.67 -7.28 8.20
CA GLN A 146 9.64 -8.08 8.86
C GLN A 146 9.21 -9.30 8.04
N THR A 147 9.66 -9.46 6.81
CA THR A 147 9.23 -10.59 5.97
C THR A 147 10.15 -11.77 6.19
N ASN A 148 9.59 -12.91 6.58
CA ASN A 148 10.31 -14.18 6.65
C ASN A 148 10.84 -14.56 5.25
N PRO A 149 11.95 -15.31 5.14
CA PRO A 149 12.44 -15.80 3.85
C PRO A 149 11.35 -16.51 3.05
N GLY A 150 11.15 -16.07 1.81
CA GLY A 150 10.10 -16.58 0.93
C GLY A 150 8.67 -16.13 1.28
N GLY A 151 8.49 -15.23 2.25
CA GLY A 151 7.21 -14.58 2.56
C GLY A 151 6.76 -13.62 1.45
N ILE A 152 5.51 -13.15 1.53
CA ILE A 152 4.88 -12.35 0.47
C ILE A 152 4.35 -10.99 0.96
N TRP A 153 4.35 -10.00 0.07
CA TRP A 153 3.60 -8.76 0.22
C TRP A 153 2.41 -8.78 -0.72
N VAL A 154 1.23 -8.46 -0.20
CA VAL A 154 0.03 -8.21 -1.00
C VAL A 154 -0.31 -6.74 -0.87
N ILE A 155 0.03 -5.97 -1.90
CA ILE A 155 -0.20 -4.53 -1.94
C ILE A 155 -1.40 -4.27 -2.86
N MET A 156 -2.42 -3.61 -2.32
CA MET A 156 -3.58 -3.18 -3.07
C MET A 156 -3.63 -1.66 -3.14
N THR A 157 -3.60 -1.13 -4.36
CA THR A 157 -3.69 0.29 -4.67
C THR A 157 -4.03 0.45 -6.15
N LYS A 158 -4.75 1.51 -6.53
CA LYS A 158 -5.02 1.73 -7.96
C LYS A 158 -3.77 2.24 -8.67
N ARG A 159 -3.57 1.82 -9.92
CA ARG A 159 -2.34 2.10 -10.67
C ARG A 159 -2.51 3.13 -11.78
N VAL A 160 -1.48 3.96 -11.97
CA VAL A 160 -1.32 4.87 -13.09
C VAL A 160 -1.08 4.07 -14.37
N ILE A 161 -1.91 4.31 -15.39
CA ILE A 161 -1.84 3.64 -16.70
C ILE A 161 -1.15 4.52 -17.75
N SER A 162 -1.56 5.78 -17.84
CA SER A 162 -1.01 6.76 -18.77
C SER A 162 -1.37 8.17 -18.32
N LEU A 163 -0.69 9.17 -18.89
CA LEU A 163 -1.00 10.58 -18.61
C LEU A 163 -2.45 10.93 -19.01
N ASP A 164 -2.94 10.43 -20.13
CA ASP A 164 -4.31 10.69 -20.58
C ASP A 164 -5.37 10.08 -19.65
N ALA A 165 -5.14 8.87 -19.15
CA ALA A 165 -6.00 8.26 -18.15
C ALA A 165 -5.93 9.04 -16.83
N PHE A 166 -4.73 9.45 -16.41
CA PHE A 166 -4.49 10.18 -15.16
C PHE A 166 -5.26 11.50 -15.10
N ARG A 167 -5.29 12.27 -16.18
CA ARG A 167 -6.02 13.56 -16.27
C ARG A 167 -7.46 13.46 -15.79
N ASN A 168 -8.17 12.40 -16.19
CA ASN A 168 -9.59 12.20 -15.88
C ASN A 168 -9.82 11.23 -14.72
N TRP A 169 -8.75 10.77 -14.06
CA TRP A 169 -8.85 9.77 -13.02
C TRP A 169 -9.32 10.38 -11.70
N HIS A 170 -10.43 9.88 -11.15
CA HIS A 170 -11.01 10.40 -9.91
C HIS A 170 -10.13 10.10 -8.67
N TYR A 171 -9.34 9.03 -8.72
CA TYR A 171 -8.53 8.60 -7.58
C TYR A 171 -7.47 9.62 -7.16
N LYS A 172 -6.98 10.47 -8.07
CA LYS A 172 -6.05 11.57 -7.71
C LYS A 172 -6.72 12.74 -6.99
N ASN A 173 -8.05 12.81 -7.03
CA ASN A 173 -8.80 13.93 -6.49
C ASN A 173 -8.96 13.86 -4.97
N ASP A 174 -8.72 12.69 -4.38
CA ASP A 174 -8.62 12.51 -2.94
C ASP A 174 -7.38 13.25 -2.42
N PRO A 175 -7.54 14.22 -1.49
CA PRO A 175 -6.42 14.99 -0.97
C PRO A 175 -5.44 14.16 -0.13
N THR A 176 -5.88 13.02 0.42
CA THR A 176 -5.02 12.10 1.18
C THR A 176 -4.09 11.30 0.27
N HIS A 177 -4.42 11.14 -1.02
CA HIS A 177 -3.56 10.45 -1.97
C HIS A 177 -2.44 11.38 -2.41
N ILE A 178 -1.21 11.00 -2.07
CA ILE A 178 -0.01 11.80 -2.34
C ILE A 178 1.04 11.07 -3.19
N ALA A 179 0.91 9.74 -3.31
CA ALA A 179 1.77 8.87 -4.10
C ALA A 179 0.92 7.97 -5.02
N PHE A 180 1.26 7.92 -6.31
CA PHE A 180 0.51 7.15 -7.31
C PHE A 180 1.46 6.20 -8.05
N TYR A 181 1.18 4.91 -7.94
CA TYR A 181 2.06 3.83 -8.37
C TYR A 181 1.68 3.36 -9.78
N SER A 182 2.65 3.00 -10.60
CA SER A 182 2.44 2.29 -11.88
C SER A 182 3.01 0.88 -11.82
N ASP A 183 2.79 0.07 -12.86
CA ASP A 183 3.47 -1.22 -12.98
C ASP A 183 5.00 -1.06 -13.00
N ALA A 184 5.52 -0.02 -13.65
CA ALA A 184 6.94 0.30 -13.65
C ALA A 184 7.45 0.69 -12.24
N THR A 185 6.62 1.37 -11.44
CA THR A 185 6.96 1.63 -10.03
C THR A 185 7.05 0.33 -9.23
N PHE A 186 6.14 -0.62 -9.44
CA PHE A 186 6.22 -1.92 -8.78
C PHE A 186 7.42 -2.75 -9.26
N ASP A 187 7.77 -2.69 -10.55
CA ASP A 187 9.00 -3.32 -11.06
C ASP A 187 10.24 -2.75 -10.36
N TRP A 188 10.29 -1.42 -10.17
CA TRP A 188 11.35 -0.78 -9.42
C TRP A 188 11.39 -1.24 -7.95
N ILE A 189 10.23 -1.29 -7.28
CA ILE A 189 10.10 -1.79 -5.90
C ILE A 189 10.63 -3.22 -5.80
N ALA A 190 10.20 -4.09 -6.70
CA ALA A 190 10.62 -5.49 -6.71
C ALA A 190 12.15 -5.62 -6.83
N GLN A 191 12.75 -4.90 -7.78
CA GLN A 191 14.20 -4.89 -7.97
C GLN A 191 14.94 -4.32 -6.75
N HIS A 192 14.48 -3.17 -6.22
CA HIS A 192 15.13 -2.47 -5.12
C HIS A 192 15.11 -3.30 -3.83
N PHE A 193 13.97 -3.92 -3.52
CA PHE A 193 13.77 -4.68 -2.29
C PHE A 193 14.05 -6.19 -2.47
N LYS A 194 14.66 -6.61 -3.58
CA LYS A 194 14.98 -8.03 -3.87
C LYS A 194 13.75 -8.94 -3.75
N MET A 195 12.62 -8.45 -4.22
CA MET A 195 11.37 -9.20 -4.33
C MET A 195 11.12 -9.60 -5.79
N THR A 196 10.34 -10.65 -5.99
CA THR A 196 9.84 -11.07 -7.30
C THR A 196 8.35 -10.81 -7.35
N ILE A 197 7.87 -10.11 -8.39
CA ILE A 197 6.42 -9.98 -8.61
C ILE A 197 5.91 -11.31 -9.13
N ILE A 198 5.07 -11.97 -8.34
CA ILE A 198 4.49 -13.28 -8.68
C ILE A 198 3.08 -13.17 -9.23
N GLU A 199 2.38 -12.07 -8.96
CA GLU A 199 1.03 -11.83 -9.46
C GLU A 199 0.74 -10.33 -9.66
N ARG A 200 -0.01 -10.02 -10.72
CA ARG A 200 -0.64 -8.71 -10.94
C ARG A 200 -2.11 -8.93 -11.28
N GLN A 201 -2.99 -8.56 -10.36
CA GLN A 201 -4.43 -8.49 -10.63
C GLN A 201 -4.86 -7.03 -10.77
N LYS A 202 -6.16 -6.77 -10.97
CA LYS A 202 -6.68 -5.40 -10.93
C LYS A 202 -6.49 -4.81 -9.52
N ASP A 203 -5.81 -3.67 -9.47
CA ASP A 203 -5.42 -2.95 -8.24
C ASP A 203 -4.58 -3.73 -7.22
N VAL A 204 -4.12 -4.96 -7.51
CA VAL A 204 -3.35 -5.78 -6.56
C VAL A 204 -2.05 -6.25 -7.20
N VAL A 205 -0.95 -6.12 -6.46
CA VAL A 205 0.36 -6.67 -6.81
C VAL A 205 0.86 -7.53 -5.67
N VAL A 206 1.26 -8.77 -6.00
CA VAL A 206 1.85 -9.70 -5.04
C VAL A 206 3.33 -9.84 -5.31
N LEU A 207 4.13 -9.52 -4.30
CA LEU A 207 5.59 -9.64 -4.33
C LEU A 207 6.02 -10.76 -3.38
N LYS A 208 7.01 -11.55 -3.78
CA LYS A 208 7.57 -12.63 -2.96
C LYS A 208 9.04 -12.35 -2.68
N ASP A 209 9.46 -12.54 -1.44
CA ASP A 209 10.86 -12.42 -1.08
C ASP A 209 11.72 -13.38 -1.91
N SER A 210 12.78 -12.83 -2.51
CA SER A 210 13.69 -13.57 -3.40
C SER A 210 15.02 -13.90 -2.72
N THR A 211 15.18 -13.55 -1.44
CA THR A 211 16.38 -13.89 -0.70
C THR A 211 16.37 -15.39 -0.38
N ARG A 212 17.36 -16.10 -0.95
CA ARG A 212 17.69 -17.49 -0.64
C ARG A 212 19.06 -17.54 -0.01
#